data_AF-A0AAW1Z1X4-F1
#
_entry.id   AF-A0AAW1Z1X4-F1
#
_cell.length_a   1.000
_cell.length_b   1.000
_cell.length_c   1.000
_cell.angle_alpha   90.00
_cell.angle_beta   90.00
_cell.angle_gamma   90.00
#
_symmetry.space_group_name_H-M   'P 1'
#
loop_
_entity.id
_entity.type
_entity.pdbx_description
1 polymer ?
#
loop_
_entity_poly.entity_id
_entity_poly.type
_entity_poly.pdbx_seq_one_letter_code
_entity_poly.pdbx_strand_id
1 'polypeptide(L)'
;MAKDIGKVVEALYGENPPPIMMIGHSMGGAIAVHTAAANHVPSLLGLCVIDVVEGTAMDALNSMQNFLRGRPKTFKSVENAIEWSVKSGQIRNIESARVSMVGQVKKCEEPLSSPGVSKNISEGIIEEEEEEDEEEGESNHKRKKEDDQEIKKECLYTWRIELSKTEKYWEGWFKGLSSLFLSCSVPKLLLLAGVDRLDKDLTIGQMQGKFQMQVLPQCGHAVHEDAPEKVADALATFMVRHKFTEFKEGFPW
;
A
#
# COMPACT_ATOMS: atom_id res chain seq x y z
N MET A 1 -9.49 -10.07 -11.13
CA MET A 1 -8.73 -10.18 -9.87
C MET A 1 -8.88 -11.56 -9.24
N ALA A 2 -10.05 -11.97 -8.73
CA ALA A 2 -10.19 -13.30 -8.09
C ALA A 2 -9.79 -14.47 -9.03
N LYS A 3 -10.27 -14.45 -10.28
CA LYS A 3 -9.88 -15.41 -11.33
C LYS A 3 -8.37 -15.41 -11.60
N ASP A 4 -7.70 -14.28 -11.44
CA ASP A 4 -6.27 -14.16 -11.73
C ASP A 4 -5.46 -14.89 -10.65
N ILE A 5 -5.92 -14.88 -9.39
CA ILE A 5 -5.30 -15.68 -8.32
C ILE A 5 -5.36 -17.16 -8.65
N GLY A 6 -6.52 -17.67 -9.08
CA GLY A 6 -6.67 -19.07 -9.51
C GLY A 6 -5.71 -19.44 -10.64
N LYS A 7 -5.62 -18.58 -11.67
CA LYS A 7 -4.68 -18.78 -12.80
C LYS A 7 -3.21 -18.76 -12.37
N VAL A 8 -2.84 -17.93 -11.39
CA VAL A 8 -1.48 -17.90 -10.86
C VAL A 8 -1.16 -19.20 -10.11
N VAL A 9 -2.10 -19.70 -9.28
CA VAL A 9 -1.93 -20.99 -8.58
C VAL A 9 -1.80 -22.14 -9.59
N GLU A 10 -2.65 -22.18 -10.61
CA GLU A 10 -2.60 -23.16 -11.70
C GLU A 10 -1.26 -23.07 -12.47
N ALA A 11 -0.79 -21.87 -12.78
CA ALA A 11 0.49 -21.69 -13.47
C ALA A 11 1.70 -22.13 -12.63
N LEU A 12 1.63 -22.01 -11.30
CA LEU A 12 2.73 -22.38 -10.40
C LEU A 12 2.75 -23.86 -10.03
N TYR A 13 1.59 -24.49 -9.86
CA TYR A 13 1.48 -25.83 -9.28
C TYR A 13 0.69 -26.83 -10.14
N GLY A 14 0.05 -26.38 -11.22
CA GLY A 14 -0.77 -27.22 -12.09
C GLY A 14 -1.92 -27.90 -11.33
N GLU A 15 -2.06 -29.20 -11.56
CA GLU A 15 -3.14 -30.02 -10.97
C GLU A 15 -2.90 -30.38 -9.49
N ASN A 16 -1.69 -30.17 -8.95
CA ASN A 16 -1.30 -30.58 -7.60
C ASN A 16 -0.90 -29.38 -6.72
N PRO A 17 -1.79 -28.40 -6.47
CA PRO A 17 -1.48 -27.29 -5.60
C PRO A 17 -1.28 -27.75 -4.15
N PRO A 18 -0.26 -27.26 -3.44
CA PRO A 18 -0.08 -27.55 -2.02
C PRO A 18 -1.25 -26.99 -1.21
N PRO A 19 -1.39 -27.37 0.08
CA PRO A 19 -2.34 -26.72 0.96
C PRO A 19 -2.04 -25.22 1.08
N ILE A 20 -3.03 -24.37 0.79
CA ILE A 20 -2.85 -22.91 0.73
C ILE A 20 -3.70 -22.22 1.79
N MET A 21 -3.11 -21.28 2.52
CA MET A 21 -3.85 -20.29 3.31
C MET A 21 -3.82 -18.95 2.58
N MET A 22 -4.99 -18.36 2.33
CA MET A 22 -5.07 -17.03 1.72
C MET A 22 -5.10 -15.95 2.80
N ILE A 23 -4.30 -14.90 2.62
CA ILE A 23 -4.22 -13.75 3.52
C ILE A 23 -4.35 -12.50 2.65
N GLY A 24 -5.34 -11.65 2.94
CA GLY A 24 -5.59 -10.45 2.15
C GLY A 24 -5.86 -9.23 3.02
N HIS A 25 -5.25 -8.10 2.67
CA HIS A 25 -5.46 -6.81 3.31
C HIS A 25 -6.30 -5.87 2.44
N SER A 26 -7.20 -5.09 3.03
CA SER A 26 -7.98 -4.06 2.31
C SER A 26 -8.66 -4.65 1.05
N MET A 27 -8.50 -4.03 -0.12
CA MET A 27 -8.92 -4.60 -1.41
C MET A 27 -8.48 -6.06 -1.59
N GLY A 28 -7.25 -6.43 -1.21
CA GLY A 28 -6.76 -7.80 -1.28
C GLY A 28 -7.52 -8.77 -0.37
N GLY A 29 -8.05 -8.31 0.75
CA GLY A 29 -8.94 -9.07 1.63
C GLY A 29 -10.24 -9.43 0.93
N ALA A 30 -10.88 -8.43 0.29
CA ALA A 30 -12.05 -8.66 -0.54
C ALA A 30 -11.80 -9.68 -1.66
N ILE A 31 -10.71 -9.50 -2.41
CA ILE A 31 -10.35 -10.44 -3.48
C ILE A 31 -10.08 -11.84 -2.93
N ALA A 32 -9.45 -11.98 -1.76
CA ALA A 32 -9.23 -13.28 -1.13
C ALA A 32 -10.55 -14.00 -0.80
N VAL A 33 -11.54 -13.28 -0.25
CA VAL A 33 -12.88 -13.82 0.00
C VAL A 33 -13.56 -14.25 -1.30
N HIS A 34 -13.54 -13.41 -2.34
CA HIS A 34 -14.12 -13.77 -3.64
C HIS A 34 -13.46 -15.00 -4.27
N THR A 35 -12.12 -15.11 -4.18
CA THR A 35 -11.37 -16.28 -4.66
C THR A 35 -11.77 -17.55 -3.90
N ALA A 36 -11.89 -17.46 -2.58
CA ALA A 36 -12.30 -18.57 -1.73
C ALA A 36 -13.75 -19.00 -2.01
N ALA A 37 -14.69 -18.05 -2.06
CA ALA A 37 -16.10 -18.33 -2.31
C ALA A 37 -16.37 -18.89 -3.71
N ALA A 38 -15.61 -18.44 -4.72
CA ALA A 38 -15.68 -18.98 -6.08
C ALA A 38 -14.89 -20.29 -6.26
N ASN A 39 -14.27 -20.81 -5.20
CA ASN A 39 -13.45 -22.02 -5.20
C ASN A 39 -12.35 -22.02 -6.30
N HIS A 40 -11.70 -20.87 -6.51
CA HIS A 40 -10.62 -20.75 -7.49
C HIS A 40 -9.30 -21.38 -7.03
N VAL A 41 -9.19 -21.72 -5.75
CA VAL A 41 -8.04 -22.42 -5.16
C VAL A 41 -8.55 -23.67 -4.44
N PRO A 42 -8.61 -24.83 -5.12
CA PRO A 42 -9.22 -26.05 -4.55
C PRO A 42 -8.52 -26.58 -3.29
N SER A 43 -7.22 -26.30 -3.12
CA SER A 43 -6.43 -26.70 -1.95
C SER A 43 -6.45 -25.66 -0.82
N LEU A 44 -7.39 -24.70 -0.85
CA LEU A 44 -7.53 -23.68 0.18
C LEU A 44 -7.93 -24.33 1.51
N LEU A 45 -7.10 -24.17 2.54
CA LEU A 45 -7.34 -24.69 3.88
C LEU A 45 -7.71 -23.60 4.90
N GLY A 46 -7.52 -22.32 4.59
CA GLY A 46 -7.75 -21.24 5.54
C GLY A 46 -7.79 -19.87 4.87
N LEU A 47 -8.49 -18.93 5.51
CA LEU A 47 -8.69 -17.57 4.99
C LEU A 47 -8.46 -16.54 6.10
N CYS A 48 -7.59 -15.58 5.86
CA CYS A 48 -7.35 -14.42 6.74
C CYS A 48 -7.66 -13.12 5.99
N VAL A 49 -8.47 -12.27 6.62
CA VAL A 49 -8.78 -10.92 6.14
C VAL A 49 -8.21 -9.91 7.13
N ILE A 50 -7.47 -8.93 6.63
CA ILE A 50 -6.82 -7.89 7.42
C ILE A 50 -7.46 -6.54 7.10
N ASP A 51 -8.00 -5.90 8.15
CA ASP A 51 -8.49 -4.53 8.17
C ASP A 51 -9.58 -4.22 7.12
N VAL A 52 -10.52 -5.15 6.94
CA VAL A 52 -11.68 -4.98 6.04
C VAL A 52 -12.95 -5.46 6.72
N VAL A 53 -13.95 -4.58 6.74
CA VAL A 53 -15.33 -4.91 7.08
C VAL A 53 -16.24 -4.15 6.13
N GLU A 54 -17.25 -4.81 5.56
CA GLU A 54 -18.12 -4.24 4.53
C GLU A 54 -18.71 -2.89 4.94
N GLY A 55 -19.37 -2.80 6.10
CA GLY A 55 -20.02 -1.56 6.54
C GLY A 55 -19.06 -0.36 6.54
N THR A 56 -17.92 -0.51 7.26
CA THR A 56 -16.92 0.56 7.30
C THR A 56 -16.23 0.84 5.98
N ALA A 57 -16.04 -0.19 5.14
CA ALA A 57 -15.42 -0.02 3.83
C ALA A 57 -16.32 0.80 2.90
N MET A 58 -17.63 0.53 2.91
CA MET A 58 -18.63 1.25 2.13
C MET A 58 -18.75 2.72 2.57
N ASP A 59 -18.74 2.98 3.88
CA ASP A 59 -18.77 4.34 4.42
C ASP A 59 -17.49 5.14 4.08
N ALA A 60 -16.34 4.46 4.04
CA ALA A 60 -15.04 5.08 3.80
C ALA A 60 -14.74 5.39 2.32
N LEU A 61 -15.52 4.89 1.36
CA LEU A 61 -15.23 5.05 -0.08
C LEU A 61 -15.07 6.52 -0.50
N ASN A 62 -15.96 7.40 -0.01
CA ASN A 62 -15.89 8.84 -0.29
C ASN A 62 -14.66 9.49 0.36
N SER A 63 -14.32 9.09 1.59
CA SER A 63 -13.13 9.59 2.29
C SER A 63 -11.83 9.16 1.58
N MET A 64 -11.82 7.97 1.00
CA MET A 64 -10.68 7.45 0.24
C MET A 64 -10.38 8.34 -0.97
N GLN A 65 -11.39 8.79 -1.72
CA GLN A 65 -11.17 9.72 -2.85
C GLN A 65 -10.45 11.01 -2.40
N ASN A 66 -10.87 11.58 -1.28
CA ASN A 66 -10.25 12.79 -0.74
C ASN A 66 -8.79 12.53 -0.31
N PHE A 67 -8.54 11.39 0.36
CA PHE A 67 -7.19 10.97 0.69
C PHE A 67 -6.31 10.81 -0.56
N LEU A 68 -6.80 10.10 -1.58
CA LEU A 68 -6.02 9.84 -2.81
C LEU A 68 -5.68 11.13 -3.56
N ARG A 69 -6.57 12.12 -3.57
CA ARG A 69 -6.35 13.45 -4.19
C ARG A 69 -5.36 14.31 -3.41
N GLY A 70 -5.27 14.13 -2.09
CA GLY A 70 -4.33 14.85 -1.22
C GLY A 70 -2.88 14.36 -1.32
N ARG A 71 -2.63 13.24 -2.00
CA ARG A 71 -1.28 12.68 -2.13
C ARG A 71 -0.42 13.50 -3.11
N PRO A 72 0.90 13.60 -2.88
CA PRO A 72 1.82 14.16 -3.87
C PRO A 72 1.68 13.44 -5.21
N LYS A 73 1.68 14.19 -6.32
CA LYS A 73 1.59 13.60 -7.67
C LYS A 73 2.90 12.94 -8.11
N THR A 74 4.01 13.47 -7.63
CA THR A 74 5.37 13.04 -7.97
C THR A 74 6.30 13.12 -6.77
N PHE A 75 7.37 12.34 -6.79
CA PHE A 75 8.47 12.34 -5.83
C PHE A 75 9.79 12.53 -6.55
N LYS A 76 10.76 13.23 -5.94
CA LYS A 76 12.09 13.46 -6.51
C LYS A 76 12.93 12.19 -6.55
N SER A 77 12.75 11.32 -5.57
CA SER A 77 13.40 10.02 -5.47
C SER A 77 12.53 9.02 -4.71
N VAL A 78 12.95 7.76 -4.69
CA VAL A 78 12.30 6.72 -3.87
C VAL A 78 12.42 7.04 -2.39
N GLU A 79 13.57 7.58 -1.96
CA GLU A 79 13.83 7.97 -0.57
C GLU A 79 12.84 9.05 -0.11
N ASN A 80 12.53 10.04 -0.95
CA ASN A 80 11.49 11.02 -0.60
C ASN A 80 10.08 10.41 -0.54
N ALA A 81 9.79 9.40 -1.35
CA ALA A 81 8.52 8.67 -1.25
C ALA A 81 8.43 7.88 0.06
N ILE A 82 9.52 7.22 0.47
CA ILE A 82 9.65 6.53 1.77
C ILE A 82 9.48 7.53 2.92
N GLU A 83 10.17 8.66 2.87
CA GLU A 83 10.07 9.69 3.90
C GLU A 83 8.63 10.23 4.03
N TRP A 84 7.98 10.50 2.89
CA TRP A 84 6.59 10.95 2.86
C TRP A 84 5.63 9.90 3.43
N SER A 85 5.81 8.61 3.12
CA SER A 85 4.89 7.57 3.60
C SER A 85 4.93 7.41 5.11
N VAL A 86 6.11 7.58 5.72
CA VAL A 86 6.28 7.59 7.17
C VAL A 86 5.73 8.88 7.80
N LYS A 87 6.11 10.06 7.28
CA LYS A 87 5.67 11.35 7.84
C LYS A 87 4.16 11.58 7.71
N SER A 88 3.54 11.10 6.63
CA SER A 88 2.08 11.16 6.43
C SER A 88 1.31 10.15 7.30
N GLY A 89 2.00 9.21 7.94
CA GLY A 89 1.39 8.14 8.73
C GLY A 89 0.74 7.04 7.90
N GLN A 90 1.01 6.96 6.59
CA GLN A 90 0.52 5.87 5.74
C GLN A 90 1.13 4.52 6.16
N ILE A 91 2.43 4.51 6.46
CA ILE A 91 3.18 3.36 6.99
C ILE A 91 3.97 3.87 8.19
N ARG A 92 3.74 3.32 9.37
CA ARG A 92 4.40 3.77 10.61
C ARG A 92 5.76 3.12 10.80
N ASN A 93 5.94 1.92 10.28
CA ASN A 93 7.18 1.17 10.36
C ASN A 93 8.16 1.59 9.24
N ILE A 94 9.26 2.26 9.62
CA ILE A 94 10.27 2.71 8.67
C ILE A 94 10.97 1.55 7.93
N GLU A 95 11.17 0.41 8.59
CA GLU A 95 11.81 -0.76 7.98
C GLU A 95 10.93 -1.30 6.85
N SER A 96 9.62 -1.45 7.13
CA SER A 96 8.64 -1.88 6.13
C SER A 96 8.55 -0.87 4.99
N ALA A 97 8.43 0.42 5.30
CA ALA A 97 8.33 1.49 4.29
C ALA A 97 9.50 1.50 3.30
N ARG A 98 10.74 1.27 3.78
CA ARG A 98 11.94 1.21 2.93
C ARG A 98 11.90 0.10 1.89
N VAL A 99 11.20 -0.98 2.17
CA VAL A 99 11.06 -2.13 1.26
C VAL A 99 9.78 -2.03 0.42
N SER A 100 8.65 -1.65 1.02
CA SER A 100 7.34 -1.70 0.36
C SER A 100 7.09 -0.54 -0.60
N MET A 101 7.63 0.65 -0.32
CA MET A 101 7.35 1.85 -1.14
C MET A 101 7.85 1.75 -2.57
N VAL A 102 8.90 0.97 -2.84
CA VAL A 102 9.41 0.75 -4.20
C VAL A 102 8.37 0.09 -5.11
N GLY A 103 7.47 -0.72 -4.53
CA GLY A 103 6.35 -1.34 -5.23
C GLY A 103 5.21 -0.36 -5.49
N GLN A 104 5.10 0.72 -4.70
CA GLN A 104 4.01 1.70 -4.80
C GLN A 104 4.29 2.83 -5.80
N VAL A 105 5.57 3.08 -6.13
CA VAL A 105 5.98 4.10 -7.10
C VAL A 105 6.63 3.49 -8.34
N LYS A 106 6.69 4.26 -9.42
CA LYS A 106 7.41 3.95 -10.66
C LYS A 106 8.10 5.21 -11.21
N LYS A 107 9.14 5.05 -12.02
CA LYS A 107 9.77 6.16 -12.73
C LYS A 107 8.76 6.78 -13.71
N CYS A 108 8.75 8.10 -13.85
CA CYS A 108 7.99 8.77 -14.89
C CYS A 108 8.56 8.37 -16.26
N GLU A 109 7.70 7.89 -17.16
CA GLU A 109 8.08 7.41 -18.49
C GLU A 109 8.24 8.56 -19.51
N GLU A 110 7.77 9.77 -19.18
CA GLU A 110 7.89 10.96 -20.03
C GLU A 110 8.57 12.11 -19.29
N PRO A 111 9.44 12.90 -19.96
CA PRO A 111 9.78 14.23 -19.46
C PRO A 111 8.50 15.06 -19.51
N LEU A 112 8.14 15.70 -18.39
CA LEU A 112 7.14 16.75 -18.40
C LEU A 112 7.61 17.81 -19.41
N SER A 113 7.05 17.80 -20.62
CA SER A 113 7.11 18.95 -21.51
C SER A 113 6.27 20.04 -20.83
N SER A 114 6.96 20.96 -20.18
CA SER A 114 6.39 22.06 -19.41
C SER A 114 5.32 22.82 -20.21
N PRO A 115 4.05 22.86 -19.79
CA PRO A 115 3.15 23.93 -20.20
C PRO A 115 3.15 24.97 -19.08
N GLY A 116 3.88 26.08 -19.31
CA GLY A 116 3.66 27.37 -18.64
C GLY A 116 3.95 27.42 -17.14
N VAL A 117 5.21 27.71 -16.77
CA VAL A 117 5.50 28.34 -15.48
C VAL A 117 5.03 29.79 -15.58
N SER A 118 3.85 30.09 -15.05
CA SER A 118 3.48 31.45 -14.67
C SER A 118 4.44 31.89 -13.55
N LYS A 119 5.34 32.82 -13.89
CA LYS A 119 6.18 33.53 -12.92
C LYS A 119 5.28 34.29 -11.96
N ASN A 120 5.12 33.79 -10.74
CA ASN A 120 4.70 34.62 -9.62
C ASN A 120 5.95 35.18 -8.95
N ILE A 121 5.95 36.50 -8.85
CA ILE A 121 6.97 37.36 -8.27
C ILE A 121 6.90 37.25 -6.73
N SER A 122 8.06 37.10 -6.08
CA SER A 122 8.33 37.41 -4.67
C SER A 122 9.77 37.90 -4.64
N GLU A 123 10.08 39.19 -4.73
CA GLU A 123 10.00 40.26 -3.71
C GLU A 123 10.77 39.92 -2.41
N GLY A 124 11.86 40.70 -2.17
CA GLY A 124 12.76 40.69 -1.00
C GLY A 124 13.99 39.77 -1.21
N ILE A 125 15.25 40.20 -1.14
CA ILE A 125 15.92 41.21 -0.30
C ILE A 125 17.12 41.78 -1.07
N ILE A 126 17.32 43.10 -0.97
CA ILE A 126 18.48 43.86 -1.43
C ILE A 126 19.50 43.83 -0.29
N GLU A 127 20.72 43.38 -0.56
CA GLU A 127 21.90 43.75 0.23
C GLU A 127 22.90 44.39 -0.74
N GLU A 128 23.12 45.67 -0.52
CA GLU A 128 24.12 46.53 -1.14
C GLU A 128 25.46 46.28 -0.43
N GLU A 129 26.54 46.03 -1.17
CA GLU A 129 27.89 46.34 -0.71
C GLU A 129 28.66 47.04 -1.84
N GLU A 130 29.32 48.13 -1.45
CA GLU A 130 29.89 49.21 -2.25
C GLU A 130 31.22 48.86 -2.93
N GLU A 131 31.57 49.70 -3.91
CA GLU A 131 32.74 49.69 -4.80
C GLU A 131 34.06 50.07 -4.11
N GLU A 132 35.20 49.67 -4.69
CA GLU A 132 36.39 50.53 -4.88
C GLU A 132 37.44 49.89 -5.84
N ASP A 133 37.55 50.52 -7.02
CA ASP A 133 38.70 50.93 -7.86
C ASP A 133 39.87 50.01 -8.36
N GLU A 134 39.99 50.04 -9.71
CA GLU A 134 41.17 50.21 -10.61
C GLU A 134 42.34 49.18 -10.59
N GLU A 135 42.99 48.74 -11.67
CA GLU A 135 43.38 49.37 -12.95
C GLU A 135 43.78 48.29 -14.03
N GLU A 136 44.12 48.76 -15.22
CA GLU A 136 44.17 48.12 -16.55
C GLU A 136 45.09 46.90 -16.83
N GLY A 137 44.71 46.12 -17.87
CA GLY A 137 45.60 45.19 -18.56
C GLY A 137 44.92 44.41 -19.70
N GLU A 138 44.92 44.95 -20.91
CA GLU A 138 44.46 44.27 -22.13
C GLU A 138 45.25 42.98 -22.44
N SER A 139 44.56 41.87 -22.72
CA SER A 139 44.88 41.04 -23.89
C SER A 139 43.81 39.99 -24.20
N ASN A 140 43.54 39.87 -25.50
CA ASN A 140 42.59 38.99 -26.16
C ASN A 140 42.77 37.50 -25.82
N HIS A 141 41.73 36.86 -25.30
CA HIS A 141 41.32 35.52 -25.72
C HIS A 141 39.82 35.26 -25.44
N LYS A 142 38.99 35.49 -26.46
CA LYS A 142 37.62 34.96 -26.53
C LYS A 142 37.67 33.43 -26.54
N ARG A 143 37.58 32.80 -25.37
CA ARG A 143 37.09 31.42 -25.23
C ARG A 143 35.64 31.50 -24.81
N LYS A 144 34.73 31.26 -25.76
CA LYS A 144 33.36 30.85 -25.46
C LYS A 144 33.48 29.60 -24.58
N LYS A 145 33.18 29.73 -23.28
CA LYS A 145 32.75 28.58 -22.49
C LYS A 145 31.35 28.25 -23.02
N GLU A 146 31.27 27.20 -23.83
CA GLU A 146 30.01 26.49 -24.04
C GLU A 146 29.60 25.98 -22.66
N ASP A 147 28.59 26.65 -22.10
CA ASP A 147 27.93 26.24 -20.88
C ASP A 147 27.11 25.01 -21.26
N ASP A 148 27.74 23.83 -21.22
CA ASP A 148 27.06 22.54 -21.23
C ASP A 148 26.28 22.44 -19.91
N GLN A 149 25.16 23.16 -19.85
CA GLN A 149 24.09 22.85 -18.92
C GLN A 149 23.50 21.52 -19.38
N GLU A 150 24.14 20.42 -18.98
CA GLU A 150 23.47 19.15 -18.83
C GLU A 150 22.27 19.42 -17.93
N ILE A 151 21.10 19.57 -18.55
CA ILE A 151 19.82 19.47 -17.87
C ILE A 151 19.82 18.05 -17.29
N LYS A 152 20.26 17.92 -16.03
CA LYS A 152 20.09 16.69 -15.25
C LYS A 152 18.61 16.39 -15.35
N LYS A 153 18.28 15.39 -16.15
CA LYS A 153 16.93 14.86 -16.29
C LYS A 153 16.57 14.32 -14.91
N GLU A 154 16.00 15.16 -14.05
CA GLU A 154 15.55 14.75 -12.73
C GLU A 154 14.53 13.63 -12.95
N CYS A 155 14.95 12.41 -12.60
CA CYS A 155 14.13 11.23 -12.75
C CYS A 155 13.06 11.27 -11.66
N LEU A 156 11.93 11.89 -11.97
CA LEU A 156 10.78 11.91 -11.08
C LEU A 156 10.13 10.53 -10.99
N TYR A 157 9.58 10.24 -9.83
CA TYR A 157 8.76 9.06 -9.54
C TYR A 157 7.29 9.48 -9.42
N THR A 158 6.38 8.60 -9.81
CA THR A 158 4.93 8.78 -9.62
C THR A 158 4.31 7.49 -9.09
N TRP A 159 3.06 7.54 -8.66
CA TRP A 159 2.33 6.36 -8.20
C TRP A 159 2.25 5.30 -9.29
N ARG A 160 2.49 4.04 -8.92
CA ARG A 160 2.43 2.91 -9.86
C ARG A 160 1.05 2.78 -10.51
N ILE A 161 0.01 3.10 -9.75
CA ILE A 161 -1.38 3.09 -10.20
C ILE A 161 -2.12 4.34 -9.70
N GLU A 162 -2.95 4.89 -10.58
CA GLU A 162 -3.92 5.92 -10.20
C GLU A 162 -5.17 5.23 -9.64
N LEU A 163 -5.15 4.95 -8.33
CA LEU A 163 -6.17 4.15 -7.67
C LEU A 163 -7.58 4.77 -7.76
N SER A 164 -7.72 6.09 -7.88
CA SER A 164 -9.02 6.74 -8.07
C SER A 164 -9.75 6.26 -9.33
N LYS A 165 -9.03 5.86 -10.38
CA LYS A 165 -9.64 5.31 -11.62
C LYS A 165 -10.31 3.95 -11.41
N THR A 166 -10.04 3.26 -10.30
CA THR A 166 -10.66 1.97 -9.98
C THR A 166 -11.95 2.11 -9.17
N GLU A 167 -12.39 3.34 -8.85
CA GLU A 167 -13.59 3.63 -8.03
C GLU A 167 -14.84 2.88 -8.48
N LYS A 168 -15.06 2.80 -9.80
CA LYS A 168 -16.17 2.05 -10.40
C LYS A 168 -16.22 0.56 -10.03
N TYR A 169 -15.14 0.00 -9.48
CA TYR A 169 -15.06 -1.39 -9.05
C TYR A 169 -15.19 -1.57 -7.54
N TRP A 170 -15.09 -0.50 -6.74
CA TRP A 170 -14.99 -0.59 -5.28
C TRP A 170 -16.24 -1.19 -4.65
N GLU A 171 -17.43 -0.80 -5.12
CA GLU A 171 -18.69 -1.41 -4.67
C GLU A 171 -18.67 -2.94 -4.89
N GLY A 172 -18.16 -3.39 -6.04
CA GLY A 172 -18.06 -4.81 -6.36
C GLY A 172 -17.03 -5.58 -5.54
N TRP A 173 -16.15 -4.89 -4.79
CA TRP A 173 -15.21 -5.53 -3.86
C TRP A 173 -15.82 -5.73 -2.47
N PHE A 174 -16.63 -4.78 -2.00
CA PHE A 174 -17.05 -4.75 -0.60
C PHE A 174 -18.51 -5.09 -0.36
N LYS A 175 -19.40 -4.88 -1.34
CA LYS A 175 -20.83 -5.15 -1.18
C LYS A 175 -21.09 -6.64 -1.03
N GLY A 176 -21.77 -7.02 0.04
CA GLY A 176 -22.05 -8.39 0.45
C GLY A 176 -20.82 -9.16 0.96
N LEU A 177 -19.67 -8.50 1.16
CA LEU A 177 -18.42 -9.14 1.51
C LEU A 177 -18.49 -9.83 2.88
N SER A 178 -19.18 -9.25 3.87
CA SER A 178 -19.27 -9.81 5.22
C SER A 178 -20.04 -11.14 5.20
N SER A 179 -21.20 -11.15 4.55
CA SER A 179 -21.97 -12.37 4.33
C SER A 179 -21.21 -13.41 3.49
N LEU A 180 -20.48 -12.98 2.45
CA LEU A 180 -19.69 -13.87 1.60
C LEU A 180 -18.53 -14.51 2.38
N PHE A 181 -17.81 -13.73 3.20
CA PHE A 181 -16.76 -14.22 4.10
C PHE A 181 -17.29 -15.29 5.05
N LEU A 182 -18.46 -15.06 5.66
CA LEU A 182 -19.09 -16.03 6.57
C LEU A 182 -19.53 -17.31 5.85
N SER A 183 -19.80 -17.26 4.54
CA SER A 183 -20.20 -18.42 3.73
C SER A 183 -19.05 -19.36 3.39
N CYS A 184 -17.79 -18.88 3.43
CA CYS A 184 -16.63 -19.71 3.13
C CYS A 184 -16.49 -20.84 4.18
N SER A 185 -16.34 -22.09 3.71
CA SER A 185 -16.33 -23.29 4.55
C SER A 185 -15.01 -23.52 5.31
N VAL A 186 -13.93 -22.85 4.92
CA VAL A 186 -12.63 -22.97 5.57
C VAL A 186 -12.59 -22.23 6.92
N PRO A 187 -11.68 -22.61 7.85
CA PRO A 187 -11.34 -21.80 9.00
C PRO A 187 -10.95 -20.36 8.60
N LYS A 188 -11.44 -19.40 9.39
CA LYS A 188 -11.35 -17.97 9.07
C LYS A 188 -10.73 -17.19 10.22
N LEU A 189 -9.86 -16.24 9.87
CA LEU A 189 -9.26 -15.26 10.78
C LEU A 189 -9.57 -13.84 10.28
N LEU A 190 -9.98 -12.96 11.19
CA LEU A 190 -10.15 -11.53 10.93
C LEU A 190 -9.21 -10.74 11.84
N LEU A 191 -8.30 -9.98 11.24
CA LEU A 191 -7.38 -9.09 11.96
C LEU A 191 -7.85 -7.64 11.78
N LEU A 192 -8.10 -6.93 12.88
CA LEU A 192 -8.58 -5.54 12.85
C LEU A 192 -7.64 -4.61 13.62
N ALA A 193 -7.46 -3.38 13.14
CA ALA A 193 -6.76 -2.35 13.90
C ALA A 193 -7.58 -1.84 15.11
N GLY A 194 -8.91 -2.02 15.09
CA GLY A 194 -9.82 -1.63 16.17
C GLY A 194 -11.16 -2.36 16.10
N VAL A 195 -11.83 -2.54 17.24
CA VAL A 195 -13.11 -3.27 17.37
C VAL A 195 -14.30 -2.53 16.77
N ASP A 196 -14.21 -1.19 16.66
CA ASP A 196 -15.29 -0.31 16.19
C ASP A 196 -15.63 -0.51 14.71
N ARG A 197 -14.95 -1.44 14.04
CA ARG A 197 -15.08 -1.70 12.62
C ARG A 197 -16.04 -2.83 12.26
N LEU A 198 -16.49 -3.64 13.23
CA LEU A 198 -17.41 -4.74 12.92
C LEU A 198 -18.79 -4.23 12.51
N ASP A 199 -19.30 -4.74 11.40
CA ASP A 199 -20.69 -4.54 10.99
C ASP A 199 -21.61 -5.56 11.66
N LYS A 200 -22.91 -5.44 11.39
CA LYS A 200 -23.93 -6.31 11.97
C LYS A 200 -23.70 -7.79 11.64
N ASP A 201 -23.36 -8.10 10.39
CA ASP A 201 -23.21 -9.48 9.93
C ASP A 201 -22.01 -10.16 10.59
N LEU A 202 -20.85 -9.48 10.61
CA LEU A 202 -19.65 -10.00 11.26
C LEU A 202 -19.79 -10.03 12.78
N THR A 203 -20.53 -9.10 13.39
CA THR A 203 -20.83 -9.15 14.83
C THR A 203 -21.62 -10.41 15.18
N ILE A 204 -22.68 -10.71 14.42
CA ILE A 204 -23.47 -11.93 14.61
C ILE A 204 -22.61 -13.17 14.35
N GLY A 205 -21.83 -13.17 13.26
CA GLY A 205 -20.94 -14.28 12.93
C GLY A 205 -19.87 -14.55 14.00
N GLN A 206 -19.32 -13.48 14.59
CA GLN A 206 -18.34 -13.56 15.67
C GLN A 206 -18.98 -14.12 16.95
N MET A 207 -20.17 -13.63 17.32
CA MET A 207 -20.92 -14.16 18.47
C MET A 207 -21.30 -15.65 18.30
N GLN A 208 -21.49 -16.10 17.06
CA GLN A 208 -21.72 -17.51 16.72
C GLN A 208 -20.43 -18.35 16.61
N GLY A 209 -19.25 -17.75 16.79
CA GLY A 209 -17.96 -18.44 16.70
C GLY A 209 -17.60 -18.90 15.28
N LYS A 210 -18.13 -18.25 14.23
CA LYS A 210 -17.90 -18.65 12.82
C LYS A 210 -16.49 -18.33 12.30
N PHE A 211 -15.76 -17.46 12.98
CA PHE A 211 -14.38 -17.11 12.66
C PHE A 211 -13.63 -16.70 13.94
N GLN A 212 -12.30 -16.72 13.88
CA GLN A 212 -11.45 -16.17 14.92
C GLN A 212 -11.20 -14.69 14.63
N MET A 213 -11.24 -13.85 15.65
CA MET A 213 -10.95 -12.42 15.53
C MET A 213 -9.81 -12.04 16.47
N GLN A 214 -8.90 -11.21 15.99
CA GLN A 214 -7.86 -10.59 16.82
C GLN A 214 -7.74 -9.11 16.49
N VAL A 215 -7.62 -8.31 17.55
CA VAL A 215 -7.51 -6.85 17.45
C VAL A 215 -6.06 -6.48 17.73
N LEU A 216 -5.45 -5.76 16.79
CA LEU A 216 -4.08 -5.28 16.87
C LEU A 216 -4.10 -3.76 17.00
N PRO A 217 -4.23 -3.22 18.23
CA PRO A 217 -4.34 -1.78 18.44
C PRO A 217 -3.04 -1.07 18.04
N GLN A 218 -3.15 0.26 17.88
CA GLN A 218 -2.03 1.17 17.58
C GLN A 218 -1.44 1.07 16.17
N CYS A 219 -2.08 0.31 15.28
CA CYS A 219 -1.72 0.27 13.86
C CYS A 219 -2.53 1.30 13.06
N GLY A 220 -1.94 1.79 11.96
CA GLY A 220 -2.62 2.57 10.93
C GLY A 220 -3.45 1.66 10.02
N HIS A 221 -3.49 1.99 8.72
CA HIS A 221 -4.25 1.21 7.74
C HIS A 221 -3.58 -0.13 7.41
N ALA A 222 -2.25 -0.16 7.28
CA ALA A 222 -1.49 -1.35 6.90
C ALA A 222 -0.94 -2.06 8.15
N VAL A 223 -1.82 -2.75 8.89
CA VAL A 223 -1.49 -3.45 10.15
C VAL A 223 -0.29 -4.39 10.01
N HIS A 224 -0.17 -5.07 8.87
CA HIS A 224 0.91 -6.01 8.58
C HIS A 224 2.25 -5.32 8.25
N GLU A 225 2.24 -4.05 7.83
CA GLU A 225 3.46 -3.25 7.69
C GLU A 225 3.84 -2.63 9.04
N ASP A 226 2.86 -2.16 9.80
CA ASP A 226 3.07 -1.45 11.06
C ASP A 226 3.48 -2.38 12.23
N ALA A 227 2.88 -3.56 12.32
CA ALA A 227 3.14 -4.54 13.37
C ALA A 227 3.31 -5.95 12.79
N PRO A 228 4.35 -6.18 11.95
CA PRO A 228 4.55 -7.45 11.26
C PRO A 228 4.64 -8.64 12.21
N GLU A 229 5.35 -8.49 13.33
CA GLU A 229 5.52 -9.57 14.34
C GLU A 229 4.17 -9.98 14.95
N LYS A 230 3.32 -9.02 15.33
CA LYS A 230 2.01 -9.33 15.90
C LYS A 230 1.08 -10.00 14.90
N VAL A 231 1.18 -9.63 13.62
CA VAL A 231 0.43 -10.29 12.54
C VAL A 231 0.95 -11.71 12.33
N ALA A 232 2.28 -11.90 12.35
CA ALA A 232 2.90 -13.21 12.26
C ALA A 232 2.48 -14.13 13.43
N ASP A 233 2.48 -13.62 14.67
CA ASP A 233 2.04 -14.37 15.86
C ASP A 233 0.58 -14.81 15.77
N ALA A 234 -0.29 -13.90 15.33
CA ALA A 234 -1.71 -14.18 15.13
C ALA A 234 -1.93 -15.30 14.11
N LEU A 235 -1.22 -15.21 12.98
CA LEU A 235 -1.26 -16.21 11.91
C LEU A 235 -0.68 -17.55 12.38
N ALA A 236 0.49 -17.56 13.01
CA ALA A 236 1.14 -18.77 13.50
C ALA A 236 0.26 -19.49 14.53
N THR A 237 -0.30 -18.74 15.50
CA THR A 237 -1.23 -19.28 16.50
C THR A 237 -2.45 -19.89 15.84
N PHE A 238 -3.03 -19.21 14.85
CA PHE A 238 -4.17 -19.71 14.09
C PHE A 238 -3.83 -20.99 13.30
N MET A 239 -2.70 -21.00 12.60
CA MET A 239 -2.26 -22.15 11.81
C MET A 239 -1.96 -23.37 12.69
N VAL A 240 -1.31 -23.20 13.84
CA VAL A 240 -1.06 -24.28 14.82
C VAL A 240 -2.36 -24.79 15.42
N ARG A 241 -3.27 -23.88 15.84
CA ARG A 241 -4.60 -24.25 16.37
C ARG A 241 -5.39 -25.13 15.41
N HIS A 242 -5.32 -24.82 14.12
CA HIS A 242 -6.03 -25.57 13.07
C HIS A 242 -5.20 -26.70 12.44
N LYS A 243 -4.00 -26.98 12.97
CA LYS A 243 -3.09 -28.05 12.50
C LYS A 243 -2.70 -27.91 11.03
N PHE A 244 -2.58 -26.68 10.53
CA PHE A 244 -2.05 -26.40 9.20
C PHE A 244 -0.52 -26.48 9.15
N THR A 245 0.10 -26.21 10.30
CA THR A 245 1.55 -26.28 10.47
C THR A 245 1.88 -26.67 11.90
N GLU A 246 3.15 -26.96 12.15
CA GLU A 246 3.66 -27.34 13.46
C GLU A 246 4.48 -26.22 14.07
N PHE A 247 4.61 -26.30 15.38
CA PHE A 247 5.42 -25.38 16.13
C PHE A 247 6.92 -25.61 15.84
N LYS A 248 7.66 -24.58 15.47
CA LYS A 248 9.11 -24.70 15.23
C LYS A 248 9.88 -24.46 16.53
N GLU A 249 10.47 -25.52 17.08
CA GLU A 249 11.34 -25.43 18.26
C GLU A 249 12.47 -24.40 18.04
N GLY A 250 12.69 -23.53 19.04
CA GLY A 250 13.77 -22.55 19.04
C GLY A 250 13.47 -21.19 18.37
N PHE A 251 12.22 -20.93 17.97
CA PHE A 251 11.79 -19.58 17.54
C PHE A 251 11.33 -18.76 18.77
N PRO A 252 11.97 -17.62 19.10
CA PRO A 252 11.59 -16.81 20.26
C PRO A 252 10.35 -15.94 19.97
N TRP A 253 9.43 -15.87 20.94
CA TRP A 253 8.31 -14.90 21.03
C TRP A 253 8.80 -13.62 21.73
#